data_AF-A0A8B3BQP1-F1
#
_entry.id   AF-A0A8B3BQP1-F1
#
_cell.length_a   1.000
_cell.length_b   1.000
_cell.length_c   1.000
_cell.angle_alpha   90.00
_cell.angle_beta   90.00
_cell.angle_gamma   90.00
#
_symmetry.space_group_name_H-M   'P 1'
#
loop_
_entity.id
_entity.type
_entity.pdbx_description
1 polymer ?
#
loop_
_entity_poly.entity_id
_entity_poly.type
_entity_poly.pdbx_seq_one_letter_code
_entity_poly.pdbx_strand_id
1 'polypeptide(L)'
;MAYTVKQLLESKQFPDMRLVTCKENLNQEIKGIRIIEIEDMERYLTGGELLLTNMKVYFGETEREFRKHLNELEKKQVSGFIIKCCGQAFL
;
A
#
# COMPACT_ATOMS: atom_id res chain seq x y z
N MET A 1 22.39 -1.15 -0.95
CA MET A 1 21.50 -1.33 -2.11
C MET A 1 20.08 -1.15 -1.61
N ALA A 2 19.34 -0.18 -2.14
CA ALA A 2 17.96 0.11 -1.78
C ALA A 2 17.01 -0.88 -2.48
N TYR A 3 16.02 -1.42 -1.78
CA TYR A 3 14.98 -2.27 -2.38
C TYR A 3 13.86 -1.38 -2.91
N THR A 4 13.50 -1.50 -4.19
CA THR A 4 12.51 -0.61 -4.83
C THR A 4 11.18 -1.31 -5.10
N VAL A 5 10.12 -0.51 -5.31
CA VAL A 5 8.80 -1.03 -5.68
C VAL A 5 8.85 -1.84 -6.99
N LYS A 6 9.69 -1.42 -7.94
CA LYS A 6 9.94 -2.17 -9.18
C LYS A 6 10.47 -3.58 -8.89
N GLN A 7 11.45 -3.70 -7.99
CA GLN A 7 12.01 -4.99 -7.62
C GLN A 7 10.97 -5.87 -6.92
N LEU A 8 10.08 -5.29 -6.11
CA LEU A 8 8.97 -6.03 -5.51
C LEU A 8 8.01 -6.60 -6.57
N LEU A 9 7.64 -5.80 -7.56
CA LEU A 9 6.78 -6.25 -8.68
C LEU A 9 7.45 -7.33 -9.53
N GLU A 10 8.74 -7.17 -9.84
CA GLU A 10 9.51 -8.12 -10.63
C GLU A 10 9.82 -9.42 -9.88
N SER A 11 9.85 -9.39 -8.55
CA SER A 11 10.11 -10.56 -7.71
C SER A 11 9.05 -11.66 -7.85
N LYS A 12 7.85 -11.32 -8.33
CA LYS A 12 6.69 -12.24 -8.45
C LYS A 12 6.37 -13.00 -7.16
N GLN A 13 6.76 -12.49 -5.99
CA GLN A 13 6.43 -13.10 -4.70
C GLN A 13 4.91 -13.15 -4.46
N PHE A 14 4.18 -12.23 -5.10
CA PHE A 14 2.72 -12.18 -5.06
C PHE A 14 2.19 -12.35 -6.50
N PRO A 15 1.82 -13.57 -6.92
CA PRO A 15 1.40 -13.84 -8.30
C PRO A 15 0.13 -13.07 -8.69
N ASP A 16 -0.71 -12.74 -7.71
CA ASP A 16 -1.96 -11.99 -7.91
C ASP A 16 -1.81 -10.47 -7.77
N MET A 17 -0.60 -9.98 -7.48
CA MET A 17 -0.35 -8.54 -7.31
C MET A 17 -0.44 -7.81 -8.65
N ARG A 18 -1.36 -6.86 -8.74
CA ARG A 18 -1.55 -6.02 -9.93
C ARG A 18 -1.31 -4.56 -9.57
N LEU A 19 -0.47 -3.89 -10.37
CA LEU A 19 -0.29 -2.45 -10.28
C LEU A 19 -1.55 -1.76 -10.83
N VAL A 20 -2.27 -1.06 -9.95
CA VAL A 20 -3.51 -0.34 -10.33
C VAL A 20 -3.19 1.07 -10.84
N THR A 21 -2.20 1.75 -10.25
CA THR A 21 -1.81 3.12 -10.61
C THR A 21 -0.32 3.40 -10.37
N CYS A 22 0.20 4.52 -10.89
CA CYS A 22 1.58 5.02 -10.73
C CYS A 22 2.72 4.14 -11.31
N LYS A 23 2.84 4.09 -12.65
CA LYS A 23 4.01 3.48 -13.33
C LYS A 23 5.30 4.32 -13.22
N GLU A 24 5.20 5.60 -12.91
CA GLU A 24 6.33 6.55 -12.95
C GLU A 24 7.18 6.52 -11.67
N ASN A 25 6.60 6.13 -10.52
CA ASN A 25 7.28 6.13 -9.21
C ASN A 25 7.78 4.74 -8.77
N LEU A 26 7.93 3.79 -9.70
CA LEU A 26 8.38 2.43 -9.37
C LEU A 26 9.83 2.35 -8.85
N ASN A 27 10.62 3.39 -9.10
CA ASN A 27 12.00 3.48 -8.61
C ASN A 27 12.09 4.00 -7.16
N GLN A 28 10.96 4.28 -6.51
CA GLN A 28 10.94 4.71 -5.13
C GLN A 28 11.45 3.59 -4.21
N GLU A 29 12.33 3.96 -3.27
CA GLU A 29 12.88 3.05 -2.26
C GLU A 29 11.81 2.69 -1.23
N ILE A 30 11.75 1.40 -0.87
CA ILE A 30 10.98 0.89 0.24
C ILE A 30 11.88 0.90 1.47
N LYS A 31 11.64 1.85 2.38
CA LYS A 31 12.37 1.97 3.65
C LYS A 31 11.88 0.99 4.71
N GLY A 32 10.66 0.49 4.56
CA GLY A 32 10.05 -0.44 5.50
C GLY A 32 8.70 -0.93 4.99
N ILE A 33 8.15 -1.95 5.67
CA ILE A 33 6.84 -2.51 5.38
C ILE A 33 5.96 -2.33 6.61
N ARG A 34 4.73 -1.85 6.42
CA ARG A 34 3.70 -1.72 7.46
C ARG A 34 2.50 -2.56 7.08
N ILE A 35 2.19 -3.56 7.89
CA ILE A 35 1.00 -4.40 7.74
C ILE A 35 0.03 -3.95 8.83
N ILE A 36 -1.04 -3.26 8.43
CA ILE A 36 -2.00 -2.65 9.35
C ILE A 36 -3.41 -2.92 8.82
N GLU A 37 -4.25 -3.54 9.65
CA GLU A 37 -5.65 -3.86 9.35
C GLU A 37 -6.60 -3.14 10.33
N ILE A 38 -6.39 -1.85 10.56
CA ILE A 38 -7.23 -0.98 11.41
C ILE A 38 -7.52 0.34 10.70
N GLU A 39 -8.57 1.04 11.15
CA GLU A 39 -8.89 2.41 10.73
C GLU A 39 -7.76 3.40 11.09
N ASP A 40 -7.75 4.57 10.44
CA ASP A 40 -6.75 5.65 10.65
C ASP A 40 -5.28 5.20 10.49
N MET A 41 -5.03 4.18 9.67
CA MET A 41 -3.69 3.61 9.48
C MET A 41 -2.65 4.62 8.99
N GLU A 42 -3.07 5.70 8.36
CA GLU A 42 -2.18 6.76 7.90
C GLU A 42 -1.38 7.33 9.06
N ARG A 43 -1.98 7.43 10.26
CA ARG A 43 -1.35 8.01 11.46
C ARG A 43 -0.09 7.25 11.89
N TYR A 44 0.01 5.97 11.55
CA TYR A 44 1.15 5.10 11.89
C TYR A 44 2.26 5.11 10.84
N LEU A 45 2.06 5.82 9.72
CA LEU A 45 3.04 5.94 8.65
C LEU A 45 3.89 7.19 8.82
N THR A 46 5.18 7.00 8.57
CA THR A 46 6.20 8.05 8.63
C THR A 46 6.75 8.43 7.24
N GLY A 47 6.43 7.63 6.22
CA GLY A 47 6.77 7.88 4.82
C GLY A 47 7.93 7.03 4.31
N GLY A 48 7.92 6.74 3.01
CA GLY A 48 8.85 5.79 2.39
C GLY A 48 8.56 4.32 2.71
N GLU A 49 7.50 4.04 3.48
CA GLU A 49 7.05 2.70 3.82
C GLU A 49 6.12 2.14 2.74
N LEU A 50 6.07 0.82 2.61
CA LEU A 50 5.07 0.09 1.85
C LEU A 50 3.95 -0.34 2.79
N LEU A 51 2.73 0.12 2.54
CA LEU A 51 1.57 -0.21 3.35
C LEU A 51 0.81 -1.41 2.74
N LEU A 52 0.63 -2.45 3.54
CA LEU A 52 -0.21 -3.60 3.24
C LEU A 52 -1.44 -3.56 4.15
N THR A 53 -2.62 -3.57 3.54
CA THR A 53 -3.89 -3.60 4.27
C THR A 53 -4.90 -4.53 3.61
N ASN A 54 -6.01 -4.75 4.30
CA ASN A 54 -7.13 -5.53 3.83
C ASN A 54 -8.27 -4.60 3.40
N MET A 55 -8.93 -4.91 2.28
CA MET A 55 -10.07 -4.12 1.80
C MET A 55 -11.20 -4.02 2.83
N LYS A 56 -11.26 -4.96 3.79
CA LYS A 56 -12.22 -4.95 4.90
C LYS A 56 -12.17 -3.70 5.78
N VAL A 57 -11.01 -3.05 5.90
CA VAL A 57 -10.86 -1.84 6.73
C VAL A 57 -11.73 -0.70 6.20
N TYR A 58 -11.94 -0.65 4.89
CA TYR A 58 -12.76 0.37 4.22
C TYR A 58 -14.21 -0.09 4.01
N PHE A 59 -14.61 -1.22 4.58
CA PHE A 59 -15.92 -1.79 4.34
C PHE A 59 -16.98 -1.03 5.15
N GLY A 60 -17.65 -0.09 4.49
CA GLY A 60 -18.60 0.84 5.12
C GLY A 60 -18.28 2.31 4.86
N GLU A 61 -17.09 2.61 4.36
CA GLU A 61 -16.72 3.95 3.95
C GLU A 61 -17.31 4.33 2.59
N THR A 62 -17.61 5.61 2.45
CA THR A 62 -17.98 6.24 1.18
C THR A 62 -16.74 6.50 0.31
N GLU A 63 -16.92 6.66 -1.00
CA GLU A 63 -15.82 7.02 -1.92
C GLU A 63 -15.06 8.29 -1.45
N ARG A 64 -15.77 9.22 -0.81
CA ARG A 64 -15.17 10.46 -0.28
C ARG A 64 -14.25 10.20 0.89
N GLU A 65 -14.60 9.29 1.79
CA GLU A 65 -13.77 8.91 2.94
C GLU A 65 -12.54 8.17 2.43
N PHE A 66 -12.73 7.16 1.58
CA PHE A 66 -11.63 6.43 0.96
C PHE A 66 -10.63 7.37 0.24
N ARG A 67 -11.14 8.37 -0.49
CA ARG A 67 -10.28 9.36 -1.17
C ARG A 67 -9.50 10.23 -0.18
N LYS A 68 -10.04 10.53 1.01
CA LYS A 68 -9.29 11.25 2.06
C LYS A 68 -8.10 10.41 2.53
N HIS A 69 -8.29 9.11 2.76
CA HIS A 69 -7.22 8.19 3.13
C HIS A 69 -6.11 8.19 2.07
N LEU A 70 -6.45 8.07 0.79
CA LEU A 70 -5.48 8.14 -0.31
C LEU A 70 -4.69 9.46 -0.34
N ASN A 71 -5.35 10.60 -0.14
CA ASN A 71 -4.68 11.90 -0.10
C ASN A 71 -3.70 12.02 1.08
N GLU A 72 -4.03 11.45 2.23
CA GLU A 72 -3.14 11.43 3.39
C GLU A 72 -1.93 10.50 3.17
N LEU A 73 -2.12 9.36 2.51
CA LEU A 73 -1.02 8.48 2.10
C LEU A 73 -0.07 9.17 1.11
N GLU A 74 -0.61 9.94 0.16
CA GLU A 74 0.18 10.72 -0.80
C GLU A 74 1.00 11.81 -0.09
N LYS A 75 0.39 12.58 0.83
CA LYS A 75 1.10 13.59 1.64
C LYS A 75 2.25 13.00 2.44
N LYS A 76 2.08 11.77 2.93
CA LYS A 76 3.11 11.06 3.68
C LYS A 76 4.19 10.44 2.81
N GLN A 77 4.10 10.54 1.48
CA GLN A 77 5.06 9.96 0.53
C GLN A 77 5.26 8.46 0.78
N VAL A 78 4.16 7.74 0.99
CA VAL A 78 4.17 6.27 1.10
C VAL A 78 4.68 5.69 -0.22
N SER A 79 5.60 4.73 -0.15
CA SER A 79 6.24 4.16 -1.35
C SER A 79 5.33 3.24 -2.14
N GLY A 80 4.32 2.67 -1.49
CA GLY A 80 3.27 1.95 -2.20
C GLY A 80 2.17 1.50 -1.26
N PHE A 81 1.02 1.25 -1.86
CA PHE A 81 -0.19 0.85 -1.16
C PHE A 81 -0.73 -0.44 -1.77
N ILE A 82 -0.76 -1.50 -0.98
CA ILE A 82 -1.19 -2.83 -1.40
C ILE A 82 -2.46 -3.18 -0.64
N ILE A 83 -3.54 -3.39 -1.38
CA ILE A 83 -4.81 -3.82 -0.85
C ILE A 83 -5.00 -5.30 -1.17
N LYS A 84 -5.25 -6.08 -0.14
CA LYS A 84 -5.71 -7.46 -0.28
C LYS A 84 -7.22 -7.48 -0.50
N CYS A 85 -7.63 -7.83 -1.72
CA CYS A 85 -9.02 -8.17 -2.03
C CYS A 85 -9.32 -9.56 -1.46
N CYS A 86 -10.45 -9.69 -0.76
CA CYS A 86 -10.85 -10.85 0.06
C CYS A 86 -10.52 -12.21 -0.59
N GLY A 87 -9.68 -13.05 0.07
CA GLY A 87 -9.47 -14.44 -0.35
C GLY A 87 -8.21 -15.18 0.15
N GLN A 88 -7.07 -14.52 0.40
CA GLN A 88 -5.79 -15.21 0.68
C GLN A 88 -5.11 -14.70 1.95
N ALA A 89 -4.78 -15.56 2.91
CA ALA A 89 -3.98 -15.19 4.10
C ALA A 89 -2.58 -14.67 3.69
N PHE A 90 -2.01 -13.74 4.46
CA PHE A 90 -0.59 -13.41 4.35
C PHE A 90 0.18 -14.55 5.05
N LEU A 91 0.40 -15.66 4.34
CA LEU A 91 1.21 -16.80 4.79
C LEU A 91 2.19 -17.18 3.69
#